data_AF-A0A3D1IYF4-F1
#
_entry.id   AF-A0A3D1IYF4-F1
#
_cell.length_a   1.000
_cell.length_b   1.000
_cell.length_c   1.000
_cell.angle_alpha   90.00
_cell.angle_beta   90.00
_cell.angle_gamma   90.00
#
_symmetry.space_group_name_H-M   'P 1'
#
loop_
_entity.id
_entity.type
_entity.pdbx_description
1 polymer ?
#
loop_
_entity_poly.entity_id
_entity_poly.type
_entity_poly.pdbx_seq_one_letter_code
_entity_poly.pdbx_strand_id
1 'polypeptide(L)'
;MKIAYLVNQYPKVSHSFIRREILALERQGFEVQRIAVRGWDAELVDGEDLRERDRTRYVLQRGVASLLVASVRMLVASPMRFLHALWLALAMGRRADRPWPFHLIYLAEACRIVPWLSRFGARHLHAHFGTNSAEVAMLATTLGGPPYSFTVHGPEEFDKPEFLRIKDKISRSAFVVAISSFGRSQLFRWADYVDWPKVHVVHCGIEPVFHSVPAVPIPAAPRVVCVGRLCEQKGQLLLVNAISQLARKGIEIELVLAGDGEMRAELDALIVQHRLQSQVRITGWISS
;
A
#
# COMPACT_ATOMS: atom_id res chain seq x y z
N MET A 1 11.36 21.39 2.66
CA MET A 1 10.85 20.72 3.89
C MET A 1 11.21 19.24 3.83
N LYS A 2 11.45 18.58 4.98
CA LYS A 2 11.88 17.18 5.05
C LYS A 2 10.73 16.27 5.48
N ILE A 3 10.40 15.28 4.65
CA ILE A 3 9.29 14.34 4.90
C ILE A 3 9.85 12.91 4.91
N ALA A 4 9.43 12.10 5.86
CA ALA A 4 9.74 10.67 5.87
C ALA A 4 8.54 9.88 5.37
N TYR A 5 8.78 8.89 4.52
CA TYR A 5 7.78 7.94 4.05
C TYR A 5 7.99 6.59 4.74
N LEU A 6 6.93 5.96 5.23
CA LEU A 6 6.96 4.64 5.86
C LEU A 6 6.02 3.67 5.14
N VAL A 7 6.58 2.58 4.63
CA VAL A 7 5.83 1.55 3.89
C VAL A 7 6.18 0.17 4.46
N ASN A 8 5.21 -0.75 4.54
CA ASN A 8 5.50 -2.11 5.00
C ASN A 8 6.51 -2.82 4.07
N GLN A 9 6.27 -2.80 2.75
CA GLN A 9 7.16 -3.39 1.76
C GLN A 9 7.39 -2.40 0.62
N TYR A 10 8.64 -2.02 0.38
CA TYR A 10 9.00 -1.08 -0.70
C TYR A 10 10.45 -1.25 -1.15
N PRO A 11 10.75 -1.13 -2.45
CA PRO A 11 9.81 -0.98 -3.57
C PRO A 11 9.10 -2.28 -3.95
N LYS A 12 8.03 -2.19 -4.74
CA LYS A 12 7.24 -3.32 -5.22
C LYS A 12 6.51 -2.91 -6.50
N VAL A 13 6.39 -3.82 -7.47
CA VAL A 13 5.71 -3.58 -8.76
C VAL A 13 4.29 -3.00 -8.59
N SER A 14 3.55 -3.47 -7.60
CA SER A 14 2.20 -2.97 -7.30
C SER A 14 2.15 -1.62 -6.60
N HIS A 15 3.29 -1.02 -6.24
CA HIS A 15 3.41 0.23 -5.46
C HIS A 15 3.95 1.39 -6.30
N SER A 16 3.81 1.33 -7.63
CA SER A 16 4.24 2.41 -8.53
C SER A 16 3.63 3.77 -8.19
N PHE A 17 2.43 3.81 -7.60
CA PHE A 17 1.80 5.04 -7.12
C PHE A 17 2.59 5.70 -5.96
N ILE A 18 3.16 4.91 -5.03
CA ILE A 18 3.99 5.43 -3.94
C ILE A 18 5.27 6.05 -4.50
N ARG A 19 5.90 5.33 -5.43
CA ARG A 19 7.11 5.80 -6.13
C ARG A 19 6.84 7.13 -6.83
N ARG A 20 5.79 7.21 -7.65
CA ARG A 20 5.40 8.43 -8.37
C ARG A 20 5.14 9.60 -7.42
N GLU A 21 4.43 9.37 -6.33
CA GLU A 21 4.17 10.40 -5.31
C GLU A 21 5.47 10.95 -4.72
N ILE A 22 6.37 10.06 -4.28
CA ILE A 22 7.67 10.44 -3.73
C ILE A 22 8.47 11.24 -4.77
N LEU A 23 8.57 10.76 -6.00
CA LEU A 23 9.31 11.45 -7.07
C LEU A 23 8.67 12.81 -7.40
N ALA A 24 7.35 12.93 -7.40
CA ALA A 24 6.66 14.19 -7.63
C ALA A 24 6.93 15.21 -6.52
N LEU A 25 7.03 14.78 -5.26
CA LEU A 25 7.43 15.64 -4.15
C LEU A 25 8.88 16.07 -4.25
N GLU A 26 9.78 15.16 -4.63
CA GLU A 26 11.19 15.51 -4.84
C GLU A 26 11.37 16.55 -5.96
N ARG A 27 10.62 16.43 -7.05
CA ARG A 27 10.60 17.44 -8.13
C ARG A 27 10.09 18.81 -7.67
N GLN A 28 9.26 18.86 -6.63
CA GLN A 28 8.78 20.10 -6.00
C GLN A 28 9.74 20.65 -4.92
N GLY A 29 10.92 20.04 -4.74
CA GLY A 29 11.94 20.50 -3.79
C GLY A 29 11.77 19.98 -2.36
N PHE A 30 10.91 18.98 -2.13
CA PHE A 30 10.89 18.27 -0.85
C PHE A 30 12.04 17.26 -0.77
N GLU A 31 12.67 17.16 0.41
CA GLU A 31 13.63 16.09 0.67
C GLU A 31 12.88 14.91 1.32
N VAL A 32 12.95 13.73 0.69
CA VAL A 32 12.20 12.55 1.13
C VAL A 32 13.12 11.44 1.66
N GLN A 33 12.95 11.06 2.92
CA GLN A 33 13.55 9.85 3.48
C GLN A 33 12.59 8.67 3.29
N ARG A 34 13.02 7.65 2.55
CA ARG A 34 12.25 6.41 2.36
C ARG A 34 12.59 5.41 3.45
N ILE A 35 11.57 4.91 4.13
CA ILE A 35 11.69 3.87 5.15
C ILE A 35 10.74 2.73 4.78
N ALA A 36 11.27 1.51 4.69
CA ALA A 36 10.49 0.31 4.50
C ALA A 36 10.72 -0.67 5.64
N VAL A 37 9.67 -1.38 6.08
CA VAL A 37 9.86 -2.43 7.08
C VAL A 37 10.69 -3.58 6.50
N ARG A 38 10.37 -3.97 5.27
CA ARG A 38 10.99 -5.07 4.50
C ARG A 38 10.98 -4.81 2.98
N GLY A 39 11.51 -5.75 2.20
CA GLY A 39 11.51 -5.71 0.73
C GLY A 39 12.86 -5.44 0.08
N TRP A 40 13.96 -5.53 0.83
CA TRP A 40 15.32 -5.35 0.30
C TRP A 40 15.74 -6.48 -0.66
N ASP A 41 15.10 -7.63 -0.57
CA ASP A 41 15.36 -8.88 -1.30
C ASP A 41 14.29 -9.16 -2.37
N ALA A 42 13.41 -8.21 -2.66
CA ALA A 42 12.41 -8.37 -3.71
C ALA A 42 13.07 -8.49 -5.09
N GLU A 43 12.54 -9.39 -5.92
CA GLU A 43 12.84 -9.44 -7.35
C GLU A 43 12.20 -8.23 -8.03
N LEU A 44 13.05 -7.34 -8.58
CA LEU A 44 12.65 -6.09 -9.22
C LEU A 44 13.20 -6.08 -10.63
N VAL A 45 12.33 -5.84 -11.61
CA VAL A 45 12.68 -5.77 -13.03
C VAL A 45 12.82 -4.32 -13.50
N ASP A 46 12.06 -3.42 -12.88
CA ASP A 46 12.01 -2.00 -13.25
C ASP A 46 13.21 -1.21 -12.70
N GLY A 47 13.86 -0.43 -13.56
CA GLY A 47 15.06 0.33 -13.22
C GLY A 47 14.85 1.44 -12.19
N GLU A 48 13.65 2.02 -12.11
CA GLU A 48 13.32 3.00 -11.07
C GLU A 48 13.13 2.33 -9.72
N ASP A 49 12.51 1.15 -9.67
CA ASP A 49 12.39 0.36 -8.44
C ASP A 49 13.77 -0.04 -7.90
N LEU A 50 14.73 -0.39 -8.76
CA LEU A 50 16.11 -0.66 -8.31
C LEU A 50 16.74 0.56 -7.64
N ARG A 51 16.58 1.76 -8.23
CA ARG A 51 17.09 3.02 -7.62
C ARG A 51 16.41 3.33 -6.29
N GLU A 52 15.10 3.09 -6.20
CA GLU A 52 14.34 3.31 -4.97
C GLU A 52 14.76 2.36 -3.85
N ARG A 53 15.10 1.09 -4.19
CA ARG A 53 15.65 0.12 -3.23
C ARG A 53 16.94 0.64 -2.61
N ASP A 54 17.86 1.15 -3.42
CA ASP A 54 19.16 1.65 -2.94
C ASP A 54 19.02 2.90 -2.07
N ARG A 55 17.97 3.71 -2.28
CA ARG A 55 17.66 4.91 -1.49
C ARG A 55 16.82 4.63 -0.24
N THR A 56 16.33 3.40 -0.06
CA THR A 56 15.40 3.03 1.00
C THR A 56 16.13 2.46 2.21
N ARG A 57 15.73 2.93 3.40
CA ARG A 57 16.23 2.39 4.67
C ARG A 57 15.31 1.29 5.17
N TYR A 58 15.88 0.12 5.46
CA TYR A 58 15.10 -1.06 5.85
C TYR A 58 15.13 -1.30 7.36
N VAL A 59 13.95 -1.34 7.99
CA VAL A 59 13.81 -1.50 9.43
C VAL A 59 14.35 -2.87 9.87
N LEU A 60 13.94 -3.96 9.20
CA LEU A 60 14.28 -5.32 9.61
C LEU A 60 15.60 -5.88 9.04
N GLN A 61 16.28 -5.15 8.14
CA GLN A 61 17.45 -5.66 7.43
C GLN A 61 18.63 -6.03 8.34
N ARG A 62 18.75 -5.43 9.53
CA ARG A 62 19.78 -5.80 10.53
C ARG A 62 19.29 -6.78 11.60
N GLY A 63 18.15 -7.44 11.36
CA GLY A 63 17.58 -8.45 12.24
C GLY A 63 17.06 -7.92 13.58
N VAL A 64 16.56 -8.85 14.40
CA VAL A 64 15.83 -8.59 15.66
C VAL A 64 16.73 -7.94 16.72
N ALA A 65 18.01 -8.29 16.79
CA ALA A 65 18.96 -7.68 17.74
C ALA A 65 19.00 -6.15 17.60
N SER A 66 18.91 -5.66 16.36
CA SER A 66 18.93 -4.24 16.07
C SER A 66 17.65 -3.50 16.49
N LEU A 67 16.53 -4.21 16.63
CA LEU A 67 15.29 -3.70 17.22
C LEU A 67 15.40 -3.65 18.74
N LEU A 68 15.88 -4.72 19.37
CA LEU A 68 16.05 -4.80 20.83
C LEU A 68 16.94 -3.66 21.35
N VAL A 69 18.09 -3.44 20.70
CA VAL A 69 18.99 -2.33 21.05
C VAL A 69 18.29 -0.98 20.91
N ALA A 70 17.47 -0.78 19.88
CA ALA A 70 16.73 0.47 19.71
C ALA A 70 15.66 0.66 20.79
N SER A 71 14.93 -0.40 21.15
CA SER A 71 13.93 -0.39 22.21
C SER A 71 14.53 -0.08 23.57
N VAL A 72 15.65 -0.72 23.93
CA VAL A 72 16.36 -0.45 25.19
C VAL A 72 16.86 0.99 25.23
N ARG A 73 17.47 1.48 24.14
CA ARG A 73 17.91 2.88 24.05
C ARG A 73 16.75 3.86 24.21
N MET A 74 15.59 3.58 23.60
CA MET A 74 14.41 4.43 23.73
C MET A 74 13.84 4.42 25.16
N LEU A 75 13.78 3.24 25.79
CA LEU A 75 13.35 3.10 27.18
C LEU A 75 14.25 3.89 28.14
N VAL A 76 15.58 3.81 27.98
CA VAL A 76 16.53 4.54 28.83
C VAL A 76 16.48 6.05 28.57
N ALA A 77 16.41 6.48 27.30
CA ALA A 77 16.45 7.90 26.96
C ALA A 77 15.12 8.63 27.21
N SER A 78 13.99 7.92 27.18
CA SER A 78 12.64 8.52 27.27
C SER A 78 11.62 7.56 27.88
N PRO A 79 11.78 7.18 29.16
CA PRO A 79 11.00 6.11 29.78
C PRO A 79 9.49 6.36 29.79
N MET A 80 9.06 7.59 30.10
CA MET A 80 7.63 7.93 30.12
C MET A 80 6.97 7.82 28.74
N ARG A 81 7.68 8.27 27.69
CA ARG A 81 7.18 8.15 26.30
C ARG A 81 7.14 6.70 25.86
N PHE A 82 8.15 5.90 26.23
CA PHE A 82 8.17 4.48 25.97
C PHE A 82 7.00 3.75 26.64
N LEU A 83 6.73 4.03 27.93
CA LEU A 83 5.60 3.43 28.66
C LEU A 83 4.24 3.82 28.05
N HIS A 84 4.06 5.06 27.62
CA HIS A 84 2.85 5.48 26.90
C HIS A 84 2.69 4.75 25.56
N ALA A 85 3.77 4.64 24.78
CA ALA A 85 3.76 3.93 23.51
C ALA A 85 3.52 2.42 23.71
N LEU A 86 4.07 1.82 24.78
CA LEU A 86 3.83 0.44 25.16
C LEU A 86 2.36 0.21 25.51
N TRP A 87 1.77 1.08 26.33
CA TRP A 87 0.35 0.98 26.66
C TRP A 87 -0.53 1.13 25.41
N LEU A 88 -0.19 2.06 24.52
CA LEU A 88 -0.89 2.23 23.25
C LEU A 88 -0.77 0.98 22.36
N ALA A 89 0.42 0.39 22.22
CA ALA A 89 0.62 -0.84 21.46
C ALA A 89 -0.21 -2.01 22.02
N LEU A 90 -0.23 -2.18 23.36
CA LEU A 90 -1.07 -3.19 24.01
C LEU A 90 -2.57 -2.91 23.80
N ALA A 91 -2.97 -1.64 23.86
CA ALA A 91 -4.34 -1.24 23.59
C ALA A 91 -4.74 -1.54 22.14
N MET A 92 -3.87 -1.28 21.16
CA MET A 92 -4.08 -1.58 19.75
C MET A 92 -4.27 -3.08 19.49
N GLY A 93 -3.52 -3.94 20.21
CA GLY A 93 -3.67 -5.39 20.10
C GLY A 93 -4.97 -5.97 20.66
N ARG A 94 -5.78 -5.19 21.39
CA ARG A 94 -7.09 -5.66 21.86
C ARG A 94 -8.06 -5.74 20.67
N ARG A 95 -8.58 -6.95 20.41
CA ARG A 95 -9.50 -7.24 19.28
C ARG A 95 -8.92 -6.83 17.92
N ALA A 96 -7.60 -6.91 17.76
CA ALA A 96 -6.96 -6.71 16.47
C ALA A 96 -6.99 -7.98 15.60
N ASP A 97 -6.73 -7.83 14.31
CA ASP A 97 -6.54 -8.96 13.38
C ASP A 97 -5.27 -9.75 13.70
N ARG A 98 -4.25 -9.07 14.23
CA ARG A 98 -2.98 -9.65 14.65
C ARG A 98 -2.92 -9.86 16.17
N PRO A 99 -2.31 -10.97 16.64
CA PRO A 99 -2.04 -11.17 18.06
C PRO A 99 -1.16 -10.08 18.69
N TRP A 100 -1.31 -9.84 20.00
CA TRP A 100 -0.59 -8.80 20.75
C TRP A 100 0.95 -8.77 20.58
N PRO A 101 1.70 -9.89 20.36
CA PRO A 101 3.13 -9.82 20.17
C PRO A 101 3.53 -9.02 18.91
N PHE A 102 2.70 -9.01 17.87
CA PHE A 102 2.96 -8.20 16.67
C PHE A 102 2.95 -6.70 16.97
N HIS A 103 2.09 -6.25 17.88
CA HIS A 103 2.04 -4.84 18.29
C HIS A 103 3.28 -4.42 19.08
N LEU A 104 3.91 -5.34 19.82
CA LEU A 104 5.21 -5.09 20.44
C LEU A 104 6.34 -5.02 19.40
N ILE A 105 6.26 -5.81 18.33
CA ILE A 105 7.18 -5.69 17.20
C ILE A 105 7.03 -4.31 16.55
N TYR A 106 5.79 -3.84 16.33
CA TYR A 106 5.55 -2.50 15.77
C TYR A 106 6.09 -1.38 16.68
N LEU A 107 6.00 -1.54 18.01
CA LEU A 107 6.65 -0.63 18.95
C LEU A 107 8.17 -0.65 18.81
N ALA A 108 8.78 -1.83 18.66
CA ALA A 108 10.22 -1.96 18.48
C ALA A 108 10.70 -1.36 17.13
N GLU A 109 9.91 -1.54 16.06
CA GLU A 109 10.10 -0.88 14.77
C GLU A 109 10.02 0.65 14.91
N ALA A 110 9.04 1.15 15.66
CA ALA A 110 8.91 2.58 15.97
C ALA A 110 10.14 3.13 16.73
N CYS A 111 10.60 2.42 17.76
CA CYS A 111 11.82 2.76 18.51
C CYS A 111 13.05 2.86 17.61
N ARG A 112 13.11 2.01 16.57
CA ARG A 112 14.21 1.99 15.61
C ARG A 112 14.17 3.15 14.62
N ILE A 113 12.99 3.58 14.18
CA ILE A 113 12.88 4.65 13.18
C ILE A 113 12.96 6.05 13.81
N VAL A 114 12.55 6.25 15.07
CA VAL A 114 12.55 7.59 15.69
C VAL A 114 13.91 8.31 15.62
N PRO A 115 15.05 7.66 15.94
CA PRO A 115 16.37 8.28 15.75
C PRO A 115 16.70 8.63 14.30
N TRP A 116 16.17 7.86 13.33
CA TRP A 116 16.36 8.12 11.91
C TRP A 116 15.60 9.37 11.46
N LEU A 117 14.36 9.52 11.94
CA LEU A 117 13.52 10.68 11.70
C LEU A 117 14.16 11.94 12.29
N SER A 118 14.65 11.85 13.53
CA SER A 118 15.33 12.95 14.22
C SER A 118 16.62 13.37 13.49
N ARG A 119 17.50 12.41 13.15
CA ARG A 119 18.75 12.70 12.42
C ARG A 119 18.50 13.27 11.02
N PHE A 120 17.46 12.82 10.35
CA PHE A 120 17.06 13.38 9.06
C PHE A 120 16.51 14.81 9.22
N GLY A 121 15.94 15.15 10.37
CA GLY A 121 15.21 16.39 10.59
C GLY A 121 13.80 16.34 10.01
N ALA A 122 13.18 15.15 9.98
CA ALA A 122 11.82 14.96 9.47
C ALA A 122 10.84 15.89 10.19
N ARG A 123 10.05 16.64 9.42
CA ARG A 123 8.96 17.47 9.94
C ARG A 123 7.62 16.74 9.96
N HIS A 124 7.51 15.68 9.14
CA HIS A 124 6.30 14.88 9.01
C HIS A 124 6.66 13.44 8.63
N LEU A 125 5.87 12.47 9.13
CA LEU A 125 5.96 11.06 8.77
C LEU A 125 4.69 10.63 8.01
N HIS A 126 4.80 10.28 6.74
CA HIS A 126 3.68 9.78 5.95
C HIS A 126 3.76 8.27 5.77
N ALA A 127 2.75 7.53 6.23
CA ALA A 127 2.66 6.10 6.02
C ALA A 127 1.76 5.75 4.82
N HIS A 128 2.12 4.73 4.05
CA HIS A 128 1.16 4.13 3.10
C HIS A 128 0.50 2.92 3.72
N PHE A 129 -0.79 2.78 3.45
CA PHE A 129 -1.74 1.80 4.00
C PHE A 129 -2.13 2.07 5.45
N GLY A 130 -3.40 1.80 5.77
CA GLY A 130 -3.94 1.88 7.14
C GLY A 130 -3.53 0.71 8.05
N THR A 131 -2.58 -0.12 7.63
CA THR A 131 -2.21 -1.40 8.28
C THR A 131 -1.07 -1.22 9.29
N ASN A 132 -0.02 -2.04 9.25
CA ASN A 132 1.07 -2.03 10.24
C ASN A 132 1.94 -0.76 10.15
N SER A 133 2.20 -0.26 8.94
CA SER A 133 2.94 0.99 8.71
C SER A 133 2.32 2.19 9.41
N ALA A 134 1.00 2.35 9.35
CA ALA A 134 0.28 3.43 10.05
C ALA A 134 0.38 3.30 11.58
N GLU A 135 0.34 2.07 12.11
CA GLU A 135 0.53 1.85 13.55
C GLU A 135 1.95 2.19 14.01
N VAL A 136 2.98 1.74 13.26
CA VAL A 136 4.37 2.09 13.53
C VAL A 136 4.58 3.60 13.49
N ALA A 137 3.95 4.30 12.54
CA ALA A 137 4.01 5.76 12.47
C ALA A 137 3.36 6.43 13.70
N MET A 138 2.18 5.97 14.10
CA MET A 138 1.48 6.44 15.29
C MET A 138 2.31 6.24 16.57
N LEU A 139 2.92 5.06 16.73
CA LEU A 139 3.81 4.75 17.84
C LEU A 139 5.07 5.61 17.79
N ALA A 140 5.65 5.87 16.62
CA ALA A 140 6.81 6.75 16.46
C ALA A 140 6.50 8.18 16.91
N THR A 141 5.32 8.73 16.57
CA THR A 141 4.87 10.03 17.08
C THR A 141 4.71 10.00 18.61
N THR A 142 4.13 8.94 19.18
CA THR A 142 3.99 8.77 20.64
C THR A 142 5.34 8.72 21.37
N LEU A 143 6.36 8.15 20.72
CA LEU A 143 7.75 8.10 21.21
C LEU A 143 8.50 9.44 21.09
N GLY A 144 7.89 10.47 20.50
CA GLY A 144 8.49 11.79 20.31
C GLY A 144 9.02 12.07 18.90
N GLY A 145 8.63 11.26 17.92
CA GLY A 145 8.80 11.56 16.50
C GLY A 145 7.88 12.69 16.01
N PRO A 146 7.98 13.08 14.73
CA PRO A 146 7.13 14.11 14.15
C PRO A 146 5.65 13.65 14.08
N PRO A 147 4.70 14.57 13.83
CA PRO A 147 3.33 14.22 13.47
C PRO A 147 3.30 13.28 12.27
N TYR A 148 2.24 12.47 12.18
CA TYR A 148 2.08 11.52 11.09
C TYR A 148 0.77 11.69 10.32
N SER A 149 0.76 11.17 9.10
CA SER A 149 -0.45 10.92 8.32
C SER A 149 -0.34 9.58 7.61
N PHE A 150 -1.43 9.12 7.01
CA PHE A 150 -1.39 7.92 6.19
C PHE A 150 -2.36 7.95 5.02
N THR A 151 -2.06 7.18 3.98
CA THR A 151 -2.93 7.01 2.81
C THR A 151 -3.58 5.62 2.82
N VAL A 152 -4.89 5.57 2.62
CA VAL A 152 -5.71 4.36 2.51
C VAL A 152 -6.00 4.03 1.05
N HIS A 153 -5.67 2.80 0.64
CA HIS A 153 -5.63 2.41 -0.77
C HIS A 153 -6.74 1.47 -1.22
N GLY A 154 -7.41 0.75 -0.31
CA GLY A 154 -8.38 -0.21 -0.82
C GLY A 154 -9.14 -1.02 0.23
N PRO A 155 -9.60 -2.20 -0.20
CA PRO A 155 -10.62 -2.95 0.54
C PRO A 155 -10.10 -3.50 1.85
N GLU A 156 -8.80 -3.80 2.00
CA GLU A 156 -8.27 -4.33 3.26
C GLU A 156 -8.60 -3.40 4.45
N GLU A 157 -8.45 -2.09 4.28
CA GLU A 157 -8.80 -1.10 5.30
C GLU A 157 -10.32 -0.95 5.52
N PHE A 158 -11.14 -1.22 4.50
CA PHE A 158 -12.60 -1.09 4.56
C PHE A 158 -13.31 -2.36 5.03
N ASP A 159 -12.70 -3.52 4.82
CA ASP A 159 -13.24 -4.84 5.16
C ASP A 159 -12.96 -5.18 6.63
N LYS A 160 -11.87 -4.64 7.20
CA LYS A 160 -11.45 -4.91 8.59
C LYS A 160 -11.12 -3.65 9.41
N PRO A 161 -11.92 -2.57 9.35
CA PRO A 161 -11.58 -1.27 9.92
C PRO A 161 -11.46 -1.30 11.45
N GLU A 162 -12.31 -2.07 12.12
CA GLU A 162 -12.26 -2.26 13.58
C GLU A 162 -11.01 -3.04 13.99
N PHE A 163 -10.73 -4.16 13.31
CA PHE A 163 -9.56 -5.00 13.60
C PHE A 163 -8.24 -4.30 13.29
N LEU A 164 -8.22 -3.44 12.27
CA LEU A 164 -7.08 -2.58 11.93
C LEU A 164 -7.03 -1.30 12.75
N ARG A 165 -8.01 -1.07 13.65
CA ARG A 165 -8.06 0.09 14.55
C ARG A 165 -7.97 1.42 13.79
N ILE A 166 -8.69 1.51 12.68
CA ILE A 166 -8.67 2.67 11.78
C ILE A 166 -9.11 3.94 12.52
N LYS A 167 -10.12 3.86 13.41
CA LYS A 167 -10.55 4.97 14.25
C LYS A 167 -9.42 5.56 15.10
N ASP A 168 -8.67 4.70 15.79
CA ASP A 168 -7.53 5.12 16.63
C ASP A 168 -6.43 5.80 15.78
N LYS A 169 -6.16 5.24 14.60
CA LYS A 169 -5.17 5.78 13.66
C LYS A 169 -5.60 7.13 13.07
N ILE A 170 -6.88 7.32 12.76
CA ILE A 170 -7.41 8.59 12.26
C ILE A 170 -7.32 9.67 13.35
N SER A 171 -7.85 9.40 14.54
CA SER A 171 -7.95 10.40 15.61
C SER A 171 -6.59 10.96 16.04
N ARG A 172 -5.55 10.13 16.01
CA ARG A 172 -4.17 10.47 16.38
C ARG A 172 -3.32 11.02 15.23
N SER A 173 -3.81 10.98 14.00
CA SER A 173 -3.10 11.50 12.84
C SER A 173 -3.30 13.02 12.68
N ALA A 174 -2.35 13.67 12.00
CA ALA A 174 -2.51 15.04 11.54
C ALA A 174 -3.53 15.13 10.39
N PHE A 175 -3.47 14.17 9.47
CA PHE A 175 -4.43 14.01 8.38
C PHE A 175 -4.43 12.57 7.84
N VAL A 176 -5.44 12.22 7.05
CA VAL A 176 -5.55 10.95 6.34
C VAL A 176 -5.93 11.22 4.90
N VAL A 177 -5.37 10.45 3.98
CA VAL A 177 -5.69 10.54 2.55
C VAL A 177 -6.45 9.28 2.15
N ALA A 178 -7.62 9.47 1.55
CA ALA A 178 -8.32 8.43 0.81
C ALA A 178 -8.09 8.65 -0.69
N ILE A 179 -7.82 7.57 -1.43
CA ILE A 179 -7.57 7.68 -2.88
C ILE A 179 -8.83 7.91 -3.72
N SER A 180 -10.01 7.91 -3.10
CA SER A 180 -11.30 8.12 -3.76
C SER A 180 -12.35 8.66 -2.79
N SER A 181 -13.41 9.27 -3.34
CA SER A 181 -14.58 9.69 -2.57
C SER A 181 -15.26 8.51 -1.87
N PHE A 182 -15.26 7.33 -2.49
CA PHE A 182 -15.73 6.10 -1.85
C PHE A 182 -14.87 5.71 -0.65
N GLY A 183 -13.54 5.76 -0.79
CA GLY A 183 -12.65 5.48 0.32
C GLY A 183 -12.86 6.44 1.49
N ARG A 184 -13.05 7.74 1.21
CA ARG A 184 -13.36 8.73 2.24
C ARG A 184 -14.68 8.42 2.94
N SER A 185 -15.73 8.05 2.20
CA SER A 185 -17.02 7.70 2.82
C SER A 185 -16.89 6.45 3.70
N GLN A 186 -16.05 5.48 3.32
CA GLN A 186 -15.76 4.35 4.20
C GLN A 186 -15.06 4.77 5.49
N LEU A 187 -14.08 5.69 5.42
CA LEU A 187 -13.39 6.18 6.62
C LEU A 187 -14.33 6.98 7.56
N PHE A 188 -15.25 7.76 7.01
CA PHE A 188 -16.24 8.51 7.81
C PHE A 188 -17.16 7.61 8.65
N ARG A 189 -17.40 6.37 8.23
CA ARG A 189 -18.18 5.41 9.02
C ARG A 189 -17.51 5.03 10.35
N TRP A 190 -16.19 5.19 10.43
CA TRP A 190 -15.37 4.75 11.56
C TRP A 190 -14.70 5.90 12.32
N ALA A 191 -14.57 7.07 11.69
CA ALA A 191 -14.04 8.28 12.32
C ALA A 191 -15.11 9.02 13.11
N ASP A 192 -14.72 9.61 14.24
CA ASP A 192 -15.59 10.56 14.95
C ASP A 192 -15.75 11.84 14.11
N TYR A 193 -16.90 12.50 14.21
CA TYR A 193 -17.23 13.67 13.38
C TYR A 193 -16.18 14.80 13.47
N VAL A 194 -15.57 14.98 14.66
CA VAL A 194 -14.50 15.96 14.88
C VAL A 194 -13.26 15.71 13.99
N ASP A 195 -13.04 14.47 13.56
CA ASP A 195 -11.90 14.08 12.73
C ASP A 195 -12.22 14.12 11.23
N TRP A 196 -13.48 14.31 10.83
CA TRP A 196 -13.85 14.35 9.40
C TRP A 196 -13.06 15.38 8.58
N PRO A 197 -12.77 16.60 9.08
CA PRO A 197 -11.94 17.57 8.35
C PRO A 197 -10.51 17.11 8.06
N LYS A 198 -10.00 16.10 8.79
CA LYS A 198 -8.67 15.51 8.58
C LYS A 198 -8.60 14.57 7.37
N VAL A 199 -9.75 14.15 6.82
CA VAL A 199 -9.81 13.14 5.76
C VAL A 199 -9.93 13.80 4.38
N HIS A 200 -8.84 13.77 3.62
CA HIS A 200 -8.74 14.36 2.30
C HIS A 200 -8.88 13.30 1.20
N VAL A 201 -9.34 13.73 0.02
CA VAL A 201 -9.32 12.89 -1.19
C VAL A 201 -8.16 13.32 -2.07
N VAL A 202 -7.23 12.41 -2.36
CA VAL A 202 -6.15 12.62 -3.32
C VAL A 202 -6.06 11.40 -4.22
N HIS A 203 -6.42 11.57 -5.49
CA HIS A 203 -6.45 10.45 -6.43
C HIS A 203 -5.06 9.99 -6.84
N CYS A 204 -4.91 8.68 -7.05
CA CYS A 204 -3.69 8.13 -7.65
C CYS A 204 -3.57 8.63 -9.10
N GLY A 205 -2.44 9.27 -9.41
CA GLY A 205 -2.14 9.79 -10.73
C GLY A 205 -1.22 8.89 -11.57
N ILE A 206 -1.20 9.19 -12.87
CA ILE A 206 -0.24 8.68 -13.84
C ILE A 206 0.55 9.86 -14.42
N GLU A 207 1.81 9.61 -14.78
CA GLU A 207 2.67 10.64 -15.36
C GLU A 207 2.30 10.89 -16.84
N PRO A 208 2.47 12.11 -17.38
CA PRO A 208 2.14 12.41 -18.77
C PRO A 208 2.83 11.49 -19.79
N VAL A 209 4.04 11.00 -19.47
CA VAL A 209 4.78 10.05 -20.31
C VAL A 209 4.01 8.74 -20.55
N PHE A 210 3.14 8.33 -19.63
CA PHE A 210 2.29 7.15 -19.80
C PHE A 210 1.35 7.27 -21.02
N HIS A 211 0.93 8.49 -21.34
CA HIS A 211 0.09 8.78 -22.51
C HIS A 211 0.90 9.02 -23.79
N SER A 212 2.23 9.09 -23.69
CA SER A 212 3.12 9.40 -24.81
C SER A 212 3.47 8.13 -25.60
N VAL A 213 2.45 7.35 -25.95
CA VAL A 213 2.60 6.13 -26.75
C VAL A 213 2.14 6.38 -28.18
N PRO A 214 2.83 5.83 -29.20
CA PRO A 214 2.37 5.91 -30.58
C PRO A 214 0.96 5.32 -30.71
N ALA A 215 0.11 5.99 -31.49
CA ALA A 215 -1.21 5.46 -31.80
C ALA A 215 -1.07 4.10 -32.53
N VAL A 216 -1.78 3.10 -32.02
CA VAL A 216 -1.88 1.79 -32.67
C VAL A 216 -3.17 1.70 -33.48
N PRO A 217 -3.16 1.07 -34.66
CA PRO A 217 -4.38 0.83 -35.41
C PRO A 217 -5.42 0.07 -34.58
N ILE A 218 -6.69 0.45 -34.69
CA ILE A 218 -7.78 -0.29 -34.06
C ILE A 218 -7.83 -1.69 -34.70
N PRO A 219 -7.78 -2.78 -33.92
CA PRO A 219 -7.85 -4.12 -34.47
C PRO A 219 -9.19 -4.38 -35.19
N ALA A 220 -9.18 -5.25 -36.20
CA ALA A 220 -10.38 -5.60 -36.96
C ALA A 220 -11.47 -6.25 -36.09
N ALA A 221 -11.06 -7.14 -35.17
CA ALA A 221 -11.93 -7.67 -34.13
C ALA A 221 -11.84 -6.81 -32.86
N PRO A 222 -12.95 -6.46 -32.19
CA PRO A 222 -12.92 -5.77 -30.92
C PRO A 222 -12.05 -6.51 -29.90
N ARG A 223 -11.17 -5.77 -29.21
CA ARG A 223 -10.27 -6.32 -28.17
C ARG A 223 -10.55 -5.67 -26.83
N VAL A 224 -10.85 -6.51 -25.83
CA VAL A 224 -10.97 -6.11 -24.43
C VAL A 224 -9.71 -6.53 -23.70
N VAL A 225 -9.13 -5.62 -22.93
CA VAL A 225 -7.94 -5.89 -22.11
C VAL A 225 -8.27 -5.66 -20.64
N CYS A 226 -7.96 -6.66 -19.81
CA CYS A 226 -8.02 -6.56 -18.36
C CYS A 226 -6.62 -6.73 -17.80
N VAL A 227 -6.10 -5.71 -17.11
CA VAL A 227 -4.75 -5.72 -16.54
C VAL A 227 -4.85 -5.82 -15.01
N GLY A 228 -4.25 -6.85 -14.44
CA GLY A 228 -4.20 -7.02 -12.98
C GLY A 228 -3.99 -8.46 -12.52
N ARG A 229 -3.73 -8.60 -11.23
CA ARG A 229 -3.64 -9.93 -10.57
C ARG A 229 -4.92 -10.72 -10.78
N LEU A 230 -4.81 -12.00 -11.10
CA LEU A 230 -5.96 -12.91 -11.23
C LEU A 230 -6.40 -13.36 -9.83
N CYS A 231 -7.23 -12.55 -9.17
CA CYS A 231 -7.70 -12.78 -7.80
C CYS A 231 -9.15 -12.32 -7.65
N GLU A 232 -9.80 -12.76 -6.57
CA GLU A 232 -11.26 -12.59 -6.37
C GLU A 232 -11.69 -11.11 -6.49
N GLN A 233 -10.86 -10.20 -5.97
CA GLN A 233 -11.18 -8.78 -5.91
C GLN A 233 -11.14 -8.09 -7.28
N LYS A 234 -10.64 -8.78 -8.32
CA LYS A 234 -10.54 -8.25 -9.68
C LYS A 234 -11.63 -8.75 -10.60
N GLY A 235 -12.39 -9.78 -10.20
CA GLY A 235 -13.63 -10.18 -10.86
C GLY A 235 -13.48 -10.68 -12.30
N GLN A 236 -12.31 -11.19 -12.71
CA GLN A 236 -12.08 -11.61 -14.10
C GLN A 236 -13.02 -12.75 -14.55
N LEU A 237 -13.48 -13.61 -13.63
CA LEU A 237 -14.49 -14.64 -13.95
C LEU A 237 -15.78 -14.02 -14.50
N LEU A 238 -16.20 -12.87 -13.97
CA LEU A 238 -17.38 -12.14 -14.47
C LEU A 238 -17.14 -11.65 -15.90
N LEU A 239 -15.92 -11.18 -16.18
CA LEU A 239 -15.53 -10.74 -17.52
C LEU A 239 -15.57 -11.89 -18.53
N VAL A 240 -15.05 -13.08 -18.18
CA VAL A 240 -15.15 -14.27 -19.05
C VAL A 240 -16.61 -14.65 -19.30
N ASN A 241 -17.47 -14.60 -18.29
CA ASN A 241 -18.91 -14.84 -18.45
C ASN A 241 -19.60 -13.79 -19.35
N ALA A 242 -19.15 -12.54 -19.35
CA ALA A 242 -19.67 -11.52 -20.26
C ALA A 242 -19.24 -11.79 -21.71
N ILE A 243 -17.98 -12.18 -21.93
CA ILE A 243 -17.47 -12.55 -23.25
C ILE A 243 -18.22 -13.77 -23.80
N SER A 244 -18.53 -14.78 -22.98
CA SER A 244 -19.28 -15.95 -23.45
C SER A 244 -20.68 -15.58 -23.97
N GLN A 245 -21.33 -14.58 -23.37
CA GLN A 245 -22.62 -14.08 -23.86
C GLN A 245 -22.51 -13.38 -25.21
N LEU A 246 -21.43 -12.65 -25.47
CA LEU A 246 -21.17 -12.03 -26.78
C LEU A 246 -20.86 -13.09 -27.84
N ALA A 247 -20.01 -14.06 -27.51
CA ALA A 247 -19.68 -15.16 -28.41
C ALA A 247 -20.92 -15.97 -28.83
N ARG A 248 -21.86 -16.23 -27.90
CA ARG A 248 -23.15 -16.90 -28.20
C ARG A 248 -24.05 -16.11 -29.15
N LYS A 249 -23.87 -14.79 -29.23
CA LYS A 249 -24.57 -13.93 -30.19
C LYS A 249 -23.86 -13.85 -31.55
N GLY A 250 -22.78 -14.62 -31.74
CA GLY A 250 -21.97 -14.59 -32.97
C GLY A 250 -21.09 -13.35 -33.09
N ILE A 251 -20.86 -12.61 -32.01
CA ILE A 251 -19.98 -11.43 -32.01
C ILE A 251 -18.55 -11.92 -31.78
N GLU A 252 -17.69 -11.73 -32.78
CA GLU A 252 -16.26 -11.99 -32.66
C GLU A 252 -15.60 -10.94 -31.76
N ILE A 253 -14.91 -11.39 -30.71
CA ILE A 253 -14.26 -10.52 -29.72
C ILE A 253 -13.04 -11.22 -29.12
N GLU A 254 -11.96 -10.47 -28.90
CA GLU A 254 -10.77 -10.94 -28.19
C GLU A 254 -10.77 -10.41 -26.76
N LEU A 255 -10.50 -11.28 -25.78
CA LEU A 255 -10.21 -10.90 -24.39
C LEU A 255 -8.76 -11.23 -24.06
N VAL A 256 -8.02 -10.21 -23.64
CA VAL A 256 -6.66 -10.37 -23.10
C VAL A 256 -6.67 -10.11 -21.61
N LEU A 257 -6.34 -11.14 -20.82
CA LEU A 257 -6.10 -11.04 -19.38
C LEU A 257 -4.60 -10.91 -19.14
N ALA A 258 -4.15 -9.69 -18.85
CA ALA A 258 -2.76 -9.36 -18.59
C ALA A 258 -2.43 -9.44 -17.09
N GLY A 259 -1.77 -10.52 -16.69
CA GLY A 259 -1.40 -10.80 -15.31
C GLY A 259 -1.52 -12.30 -14.98
N ASP A 260 -1.20 -12.63 -13.73
CA ASP A 260 -1.39 -13.97 -13.17
C ASP A 260 -1.90 -13.91 -11.73
N GLY A 261 -2.26 -15.05 -11.13
CA GLY A 261 -2.71 -15.10 -9.75
C GLY A 261 -3.41 -16.39 -9.32
N GLU A 262 -3.89 -16.39 -8.09
CA GLU A 262 -4.50 -17.56 -7.42
C GLU A 262 -5.73 -18.12 -8.15
N MET A 263 -6.47 -17.29 -8.89
CA MET A 263 -7.67 -17.72 -9.62
C MET A 263 -7.39 -18.21 -11.05
N ARG A 264 -6.12 -18.48 -11.38
CA ARG A 264 -5.72 -18.90 -12.73
C ARG A 264 -6.43 -20.19 -13.16
N ALA A 265 -6.47 -21.19 -12.29
CA ALA A 265 -7.06 -22.48 -12.60
C ALA A 265 -8.58 -22.38 -12.88
N GLU A 266 -9.28 -21.57 -12.09
CA GLU A 266 -10.71 -21.30 -12.23
C GLU A 266 -11.01 -20.55 -13.53
N LEU A 267 -10.15 -19.60 -13.92
CA LEU A 267 -10.25 -18.91 -15.20
C LEU A 267 -10.06 -19.86 -16.38
N ASP A 268 -9.01 -20.69 -16.34
CA ASP A 268 -8.74 -21.68 -17.39
C ASP A 268 -9.92 -22.66 -17.55
N ALA A 269 -10.47 -23.16 -16.44
CA ALA A 269 -11.64 -24.03 -16.44
C ALA A 269 -12.88 -23.34 -17.04
N LEU A 270 -13.14 -22.09 -16.68
CA LEU A 270 -14.29 -21.33 -17.17
C LEU A 270 -14.18 -21.00 -18.67
N ILE A 271 -12.96 -20.71 -19.15
CA ILE A 271 -12.69 -20.50 -20.58
C ILE A 271 -13.00 -21.77 -21.38
N VAL A 272 -12.56 -22.93 -20.90
CA VAL A 272 -12.85 -24.23 -21.53
C VAL A 272 -14.34 -24.52 -21.52
N GLN A 273 -15.01 -24.29 -20.38
CA GLN A 273 -16.45 -24.50 -20.22
C GLN A 273 -17.27 -23.71 -21.25
N HIS A 274 -16.89 -22.46 -21.52
CA HIS A 274 -17.56 -21.61 -22.51
C HIS A 274 -17.02 -21.74 -23.94
N ARG A 275 -16.06 -22.64 -24.19
CA ARG A 275 -15.40 -22.85 -25.49
C ARG A 275 -14.75 -21.57 -26.05
N LEU A 276 -14.11 -20.79 -25.18
CA LEU A 276 -13.52 -19.49 -25.51
C LEU A 276 -12.00 -19.52 -25.74
N GLN A 277 -11.39 -20.70 -25.89
CA GLN A 277 -9.93 -20.84 -25.98
C GLN A 277 -9.30 -20.07 -27.16
N SER A 278 -10.05 -19.86 -28.25
CA SER A 278 -9.58 -19.05 -29.39
C SER A 278 -9.77 -17.55 -29.21
N GLN A 279 -10.54 -17.13 -28.21
CA GLN A 279 -10.94 -15.73 -27.98
C GLN A 279 -10.30 -15.14 -26.72
N VAL A 280 -9.97 -15.96 -25.73
CA VAL A 280 -9.42 -15.51 -24.44
C VAL A 280 -7.96 -15.92 -24.32
N ARG A 281 -7.09 -14.94 -24.07
CA ARG A 281 -5.65 -15.13 -23.86
C ARG A 281 -5.23 -14.61 -22.49
N ILE A 282 -4.58 -15.46 -21.71
CA ILE A 282 -3.92 -15.07 -20.45
C ILE A 282 -2.43 -14.94 -20.70
N THR A 283 -1.85 -13.77 -20.44
CA THR A 283 -0.45 -13.50 -20.81
C THR A 283 0.56 -13.93 -19.75
N GLY A 284 0.11 -14.21 -18.52
CA GLY A 284 0.98 -14.20 -17.35
C GLY A 284 1.43 -12.78 -17.01
N TRP A 285 2.43 -12.66 -16.13
CA TRP A 285 3.03 -11.37 -15.81
C TRP A 285 3.75 -10.77 -17.02
N ILE A 286 3.45 -9.52 -17.34
CA ILE A 286 4.11 -8.76 -18.40
C ILE A 286 4.72 -7.48 -17.84
N SER A 287 5.88 -7.08 -18.37
CA SER A 287 6.52 -5.80 -18.06
C SER A 287 5.80 -4.66 -18.79
N SER A 288 5.73 -3.50 -18.14
CA SER A 288 5.36 -2.22 -18.76
C SER A 288 6.52 -1.64 -19.56
#